data_AF-A0A644SCX1-F1
#
_entry.id   AF-A0A644SCX1-F1
#
_cell.length_a   1.000
_cell.length_b   1.000
_cell.length_c   1.000
_cell.angle_alpha   90.00
_cell.angle_beta   90.00
_cell.angle_gamma   90.00
#
_symmetry.space_group_name_H-M   'P 1'
#
loop_
_entity.id
_entity.type
_entity.pdbx_description
1 polymer ?
#
loop_
_entity_poly.entity_id
_entity_poly.type
_entity_poly.pdbx_seq_one_letter_code
_entity_poly.pdbx_strand_id
1 'polypeptide(L)'
;MFKKVILFLFIGCVCLQANPLEQCDNTKIISSLKKQIPSEIFKNMYELSGFKAQGIDYESYEKSMKEMAKYYGKTNYTDMIEINSISNFVLNSDSCMAMVNAILKGENRKGLWSVTYKVFSVNKVKISELAYVNGDFK
;
A
#
# COMPACT_ATOMS: atom_id res chain seq x y z
N MET A 1 -10.41 -39.12 -49.96
CA MET A 1 -9.06 -39.12 -49.36
C MET A 1 -8.81 -37.77 -48.74
N PHE A 2 -8.49 -37.79 -47.45
CA PHE A 2 -8.14 -36.63 -46.62
C PHE A 2 -6.99 -35.83 -47.23
N LYS A 3 -7.13 -34.51 -47.28
CA LYS A 3 -6.09 -33.58 -46.81
C LYS A 3 -6.69 -32.19 -46.62
N LYS A 4 -7.36 -32.06 -45.47
CA LYS A 4 -7.51 -30.79 -44.76
C LYS A 4 -6.10 -30.37 -44.34
N VAL A 5 -5.63 -29.20 -44.75
CA VAL A 5 -4.68 -28.42 -43.96
C VAL A 5 -5.26 -27.03 -43.89
N ILE A 6 -6.30 -26.91 -43.06
CA ILE A 6 -6.67 -25.64 -42.47
C ILE A 6 -5.45 -25.22 -41.66
N LEU A 7 -4.76 -24.20 -42.16
CA LEU A 7 -3.63 -23.58 -41.48
C LEU A 7 -4.20 -22.89 -40.22
N PHE A 8 -4.31 -23.66 -39.14
CA PHE A 8 -4.58 -23.16 -37.81
C PHE A 8 -3.36 -22.31 -37.37
N LEU A 9 -3.37 -21.03 -37.76
CA LEU A 9 -2.62 -19.98 -37.06
C LEU A 9 -3.34 -19.69 -35.73
N PHE A 10 -3.35 -20.69 -34.85
CA PHE A 10 -3.59 -20.55 -33.41
C PHE A 10 -2.40 -21.21 -32.70
N ILE A 11 -1.19 -20.79 -33.06
CA ILE A 11 -0.02 -21.07 -32.23
C ILE A 11 0.01 -19.96 -31.19
N GLY A 12 -0.54 -20.31 -30.02
CA GLY A 12 -0.15 -19.77 -28.73
C GLY A 12 -0.13 -18.25 -28.66
N CYS A 13 -1.21 -17.69 -28.11
CA CYS A 13 -1.03 -16.61 -27.16
C CYS A 13 -0.13 -17.18 -26.05
N VAL A 14 1.19 -17.09 -26.24
CA VAL A 14 2.15 -17.21 -25.16
C VAL A 14 1.70 -16.13 -24.21
N CYS A 15 1.07 -16.53 -23.11
CA CYS A 15 1.00 -15.69 -21.94
C CYS A 15 2.47 -15.33 -21.68
N LEU A 16 2.88 -14.13 -22.10
CA LEU A 16 4.06 -13.51 -21.54
C LEU A 16 3.78 -13.51 -20.04
N GLN A 17 4.42 -14.45 -19.34
CA GLN A 17 4.55 -14.37 -17.91
C GLN A 17 5.43 -13.12 -17.72
N ALA A 18 4.77 -11.97 -17.63
CA ALA A 18 5.37 -10.75 -17.12
C ALA A 18 6.04 -11.17 -15.82
N ASN A 19 7.36 -10.96 -15.76
CA ASN A 19 8.13 -11.39 -14.60
C ASN A 19 7.42 -10.87 -13.34
N PRO A 20 7.29 -11.67 -12.28
CA PRO A 20 6.59 -11.24 -11.06
C PRO A 20 7.21 -9.95 -10.45
N LEU A 21 8.47 -9.66 -10.76
CA LEU A 21 9.14 -8.36 -10.49
C LEU A 21 8.43 -7.17 -11.14
N GLU A 22 7.98 -7.27 -12.39
CA GLU A 22 7.28 -6.18 -13.08
C GLU A 22 5.92 -5.86 -12.48
N GLN A 23 5.28 -6.83 -11.83
CA GLN A 23 3.97 -6.65 -11.22
C GLN A 23 4.08 -5.81 -9.95
N CYS A 24 5.02 -6.09 -9.04
CA CYS A 24 5.15 -5.31 -7.81
C CYS A 24 5.63 -3.86 -8.07
N ASP A 25 6.48 -3.64 -9.08
CA ASP A 25 7.01 -2.31 -9.44
C ASP A 25 6.16 -1.56 -10.47
N ASN A 26 5.00 -2.09 -10.84
CA ASN A 26 4.10 -1.42 -11.77
C ASN A 26 3.64 -0.06 -11.23
N THR A 27 3.79 1.01 -12.02
CA THR A 27 3.41 2.38 -11.61
C THR A 27 1.96 2.50 -11.15
N LYS A 28 1.02 1.73 -11.72
CA LYS A 28 -0.39 1.76 -11.31
C LYS A 28 -0.60 1.09 -9.95
N ILE A 29 0.15 0.03 -9.68
CA ILE A 29 0.16 -0.68 -8.38
C ILE A 29 0.75 0.24 -7.32
N ILE A 30 1.90 0.87 -7.60
CA ILE A 30 2.52 1.85 -6.70
C ILE A 30 1.57 3.03 -6.43
N SER A 31 0.89 3.55 -7.47
CA SER A 31 -0.11 4.62 -7.31
C SER A 31 -1.30 4.19 -6.45
N SER A 32 -1.77 2.94 -6.62
CA SER A 32 -2.85 2.38 -5.79
C SER A 32 -2.42 2.24 -4.33
N LEU A 33 -1.18 1.76 -4.07
CA LEU A 33 -0.61 1.69 -2.73
C LEU A 33 -0.48 3.08 -2.09
N LYS A 34 0.03 4.07 -2.82
CA LYS A 34 0.17 5.45 -2.29
C LYS A 34 -1.15 6.07 -1.83
N LYS A 35 -2.28 5.63 -2.40
CA LYS A 35 -3.61 6.08 -1.96
C LYS A 35 -4.12 5.36 -0.71
N GLN A 36 -3.75 4.09 -0.51
CA GLN A 36 -4.24 3.26 0.60
C GLN A 36 -3.35 3.34 1.85
N ILE A 37 -2.03 3.38 1.66
CA ILE A 37 -1.05 3.36 2.76
C ILE A 37 -1.30 4.46 3.81
N PRO A 38 -1.59 5.73 3.46
CA PRO A 38 -1.79 6.77 4.47
C PRO A 38 -2.82 6.43 5.55
N SER A 39 -3.98 5.92 5.15
CA SER A 39 -5.02 5.52 6.12
C SER A 39 -4.61 4.31 6.96
N GLU A 40 -3.88 3.36 6.36
CA GLU A 40 -3.40 2.17 7.08
C GLU A 40 -2.29 2.52 8.08
N ILE A 41 -1.44 3.52 7.78
CA ILE A 41 -0.46 4.04 8.74
C ILE A 41 -1.14 4.62 9.98
N PHE A 42 -2.21 5.41 9.82
CA PHE A 42 -2.95 5.96 10.98
C PHE A 42 -3.61 4.86 11.82
N LYS A 43 -4.17 3.82 11.19
CA LYS A 43 -4.68 2.65 11.93
C LYS A 43 -3.58 1.96 12.72
N ASN A 44 -2.43 1.70 12.09
CA ASN A 44 -1.31 1.07 12.76
C ASN A 44 -0.75 1.92 13.91
N MET A 45 -0.68 3.25 13.74
CA MET A 45 -0.32 4.18 14.83
C MET A 45 -1.33 4.12 15.99
N TYR A 46 -2.63 4.07 15.70
CA TYR A 46 -3.66 3.87 16.73
C TYR A 46 -3.44 2.56 17.50
N GLU A 47 -3.17 1.46 16.80
CA GLU A 47 -2.89 0.17 17.44
C GLU A 47 -1.66 0.21 18.35
N LEU A 48 -0.62 0.96 17.96
CA LEU A 48 0.63 1.11 18.72
C LEU A 48 0.53 2.08 19.90
N SER A 49 -0.40 3.03 19.85
CA SER A 49 -0.52 4.12 20.84
C SER A 49 -1.01 3.68 22.23
N GLY A 50 -1.63 2.49 22.34
CA GLY A 50 -2.32 2.06 23.56
C GLY A 50 -3.63 2.80 23.84
N PHE A 51 -4.12 3.66 22.93
CA PHE A 51 -5.38 4.41 23.09
C PHE A 51 -6.58 3.52 23.38
N LYS A 52 -6.64 2.33 22.76
CA LYS A 52 -7.69 1.34 23.04
C LYS A 52 -7.72 0.93 24.51
N ALA A 53 -6.58 0.74 25.15
CA ALA A 53 -6.49 0.40 26.58
C ALA A 53 -6.89 1.57 27.49
N GLN A 54 -6.84 2.81 26.96
CA GLN A 54 -7.30 4.03 27.63
C GLN A 54 -8.78 4.32 27.37
N GLY A 55 -9.51 3.43 26.67
CA GLY A 55 -10.92 3.61 26.35
C GLY A 55 -11.22 4.54 25.18
N ILE A 56 -10.20 4.93 24.41
CA ILE A 56 -10.36 5.74 23.20
C ILE A 56 -10.51 4.79 22.01
N ASP A 57 -11.68 4.82 21.36
CA ASP A 57 -11.94 4.04 20.14
C ASP A 57 -11.31 4.68 18.90
N TYR A 58 -11.28 3.90 17.80
CA TYR A 58 -10.68 4.36 16.55
C TYR A 58 -11.45 5.53 15.92
N GLU A 59 -12.78 5.58 16.07
CA GLU A 59 -13.61 6.66 15.50
C GLU A 59 -13.27 8.01 16.15
N SER A 60 -13.12 8.02 17.48
CA SER A 60 -12.70 9.18 18.25
C SER A 60 -11.29 9.63 17.86
N TYR A 61 -10.36 8.68 17.73
CA TYR A 61 -9.00 8.95 17.24
C TYR A 61 -9.02 9.54 15.82
N GLU A 62 -9.78 8.96 14.90
CA GLU A 62 -9.90 9.45 13.52
C GLU A 62 -10.48 10.87 13.47
N LYS A 63 -11.46 11.17 14.34
CA LYS A 63 -12.01 12.52 14.47
C LYS A 63 -10.94 13.52 14.91
N SER A 64 -10.12 13.19 15.91
CA SER A 64 -8.99 14.03 16.33
C SER A 64 -7.98 14.25 15.21
N MET A 65 -7.67 13.22 14.40
CA MET A 65 -6.80 13.36 13.24
C MET A 65 -7.40 14.28 12.16
N LYS A 66 -8.72 14.21 11.92
CA LYS A 66 -9.43 15.13 11.00
C LYS A 66 -9.38 16.58 11.49
N GLU A 67 -9.51 16.81 12.79
CA GLU A 67 -9.40 18.15 13.38
C GLU A 67 -7.96 18.69 13.27
N MET A 68 -6.97 17.84 13.56
CA MET A 68 -5.55 18.17 13.41
C MET A 68 -5.20 18.51 11.94
N ALA A 69 -5.73 17.75 10.98
CA ALA A 69 -5.55 18.01 9.56
C ALA A 69 -6.02 19.41 9.16
N LYS A 70 -7.20 19.83 9.65
CA LYS A 70 -7.72 21.19 9.41
C LYS A 70 -6.80 22.26 9.99
N TYR A 71 -6.28 22.04 11.20
CA TYR A 71 -5.32 22.95 11.83
C TYR A 71 -4.06 23.14 10.97
N TYR A 72 -3.56 22.08 10.34
CA TYR A 72 -2.43 22.12 9.41
C TYR A 72 -2.80 22.46 7.95
N GLY A 73 -4.03 22.93 7.70
CA GLY A 73 -4.48 23.36 6.37
C GLY A 73 -4.60 22.22 5.35
N LYS A 74 -4.87 20.98 5.80
CA LYS A 74 -5.09 19.81 4.94
C LYS A 74 -6.58 19.53 4.75
N THR A 75 -6.92 18.98 3.58
CA THR A 75 -8.31 18.60 3.25
C THR A 75 -8.69 17.30 3.97
N ASN A 76 -7.81 16.30 3.96
CA ASN A 76 -8.00 15.03 4.67
C ASN A 76 -6.83 14.77 5.63
N TYR A 77 -7.09 14.02 6.71
CA TYR A 77 -6.03 13.61 7.65
C TYR A 77 -4.97 12.72 6.99
N THR A 78 -5.36 11.91 6.00
CA THR A 78 -4.44 11.11 5.19
C THR A 78 -3.41 11.97 4.43
N ASP A 79 -3.74 13.23 4.11
CA ASP A 79 -2.83 14.15 3.40
C ASP A 79 -1.71 14.68 4.32
N MET A 80 -1.82 14.41 5.63
CA MET A 80 -0.73 14.64 6.58
C MET A 80 0.38 13.59 6.42
N ILE A 81 0.14 12.46 5.77
CA ILE A 81 1.18 11.47 5.50
C ILE A 81 1.80 11.74 4.12
N GLU A 82 3.10 11.98 4.10
CA GLU A 82 3.90 12.00 2.88
C GLU A 82 4.71 10.73 2.75
N ILE A 83 4.52 10.02 1.64
CA ILE A 83 5.34 8.85 1.31
C ILE A 83 6.57 9.33 0.52
N ASN A 84 7.73 9.29 1.15
CA ASN A 84 9.01 9.65 0.53
C ASN A 84 9.46 8.59 -0.48
N SER A 85 9.37 7.32 -0.09
CA SER A 85 9.81 6.21 -0.92
C SER A 85 9.01 4.95 -0.64
N ILE A 86 8.91 4.13 -1.68
CA ILE A 86 8.38 2.77 -1.64
C ILE A 86 9.43 1.90 -2.34
N SER A 87 9.92 0.88 -1.65
CA SER A 87 10.82 -0.14 -2.20
C SER A 87 10.08 -1.47 -2.18
N ASN A 88 9.75 -2.02 -3.35
CA ASN A 88 9.01 -3.28 -3.44
C ASN A 88 9.94 -4.48 -3.50
N PHE A 89 9.41 -5.60 -3.05
CA PHE A 89 10.03 -6.91 -3.07
C PHE A 89 8.96 -7.93 -3.46
N VAL A 90 9.30 -8.83 -4.37
CA VAL A 90 8.43 -9.95 -4.73
C VAL A 90 8.51 -10.99 -3.61
N LEU A 91 7.36 -11.39 -3.07
CA LEU A 91 7.28 -12.53 -2.16
C LEU A 91 6.97 -13.81 -2.93
N ASN A 92 5.97 -13.75 -3.80
CA ASN A 92 5.55 -14.85 -4.67
C ASN A 92 4.80 -14.30 -5.91
N SER A 93 4.10 -15.16 -6.66
CA SER A 93 3.46 -14.80 -7.93
C SER A 93 2.36 -13.74 -7.82
N ASP A 94 1.65 -13.63 -6.68
CA ASP A 94 0.53 -12.69 -6.51
C ASP A 94 0.71 -11.74 -5.31
N SER A 95 1.79 -11.91 -4.55
CA SER A 95 2.03 -11.22 -3.29
C SER A 95 3.37 -10.50 -3.31
N CYS A 96 3.36 -9.27 -2.80
CA CYS A 96 4.50 -8.38 -2.74
C CYS A 96 4.65 -7.85 -1.30
N MET A 97 5.86 -7.43 -0.96
CA MET A 97 6.17 -6.63 0.22
C MET A 97 6.70 -5.27 -0.23
N ALA A 98 6.38 -4.22 0.52
CA ALA A 98 6.94 -2.89 0.31
C ALA A 98 7.51 -2.35 1.61
N MET A 99 8.73 -1.83 1.55
CA MET A 99 9.25 -0.95 2.60
C MET A 99 8.86 0.48 2.26
N VAL A 100 8.13 1.12 3.17
CA VAL A 100 7.55 2.45 2.96
C VAL A 100 8.14 3.42 3.96
N ASN A 101 8.87 4.42 3.46
CA ASN A 101 9.33 5.54 4.26
C ASN A 101 8.31 6.67 4.15
N ALA A 102 7.77 7.12 5.29
CA ALA A 102 6.81 8.20 5.31
C ALA A 102 7.06 9.23 6.42
N ILE A 103 6.55 10.44 6.23
CA ILE A 103 6.62 11.58 7.15
C ILE A 103 5.20 12.00 7.52
N LEU A 104 4.97 12.27 8.80
CA LEU A 104 3.80 12.99 9.27
C LEU A 104 4.05 14.50 9.17
N LYS A 105 3.54 15.11 8.09
CA LYS A 105 3.53 16.55 7.86
C LYS A 105 2.75 17.26 8.96
N GLY A 106 3.38 18.23 9.61
CA GLY A 106 2.84 18.96 10.77
C GLY A 106 3.63 18.67 12.05
N GLU A 107 4.09 17.43 12.21
CA GLU A 107 4.93 17.01 13.35
C GLU A 107 6.38 16.71 12.96
N ASN A 108 6.69 16.62 11.66
CA ASN A 108 8.01 16.26 11.14
C ASN A 108 8.57 14.91 11.64
N ARG A 109 7.69 14.03 12.15
CA ARG A 109 8.06 12.66 12.54
C ARG A 109 8.18 11.77 11.31
N LYS A 110 9.21 10.93 11.29
CA LYS A 110 9.48 9.98 10.21
C LYS A 110 9.30 8.55 10.68
N GLY A 111 8.87 7.69 9.77
CA GLY A 111 8.70 6.28 10.06
C GLY A 111 8.98 5.40 8.85
N LEU A 112 9.29 4.15 9.15
CA LEU A 112 9.48 3.07 8.21
C LEU A 112 8.45 1.99 8.52
N TRP A 113 7.66 1.62 7.52
CA TRP A 113 6.68 0.55 7.60
C TRP A 113 7.00 -0.55 6.61
N SER A 114 6.73 -1.79 6.99
CA SER A 114 6.65 -2.92 6.08
C SER A 114 5.19 -3.15 5.72
N VAL A 115 4.90 -3.26 4.43
CA VAL A 115 3.54 -3.44 3.89
C VAL A 115 3.50 -4.69 3.04
N THR A 116 2.76 -5.71 3.48
CA THR A 116 2.50 -6.90 2.68
C THR A 116 1.18 -6.72 1.93
N TYR A 117 1.17 -6.96 0.62
CA TYR A 117 -0.02 -6.78 -0.20
C TYR A 117 -0.15 -7.84 -1.30
N LYS A 118 -1.40 -8.11 -1.69
CA LYS A 118 -1.73 -8.95 -2.84
C LYS A 118 -2.13 -8.11 -4.03
N VAL A 119 -1.69 -8.53 -5.22
CA VAL A 119 -2.04 -7.91 -6.49
C VAL A 119 -3.08 -8.77 -7.21
N PHE A 120 -4.34 -8.31 -7.21
CA PHE A 120 -5.40 -8.97 -7.97
C PHE A 120 -5.40 -8.57 -9.45
N SER A 121 -5.00 -7.33 -9.72
CA SER A 121 -4.77 -6.81 -11.07
C SER A 121 -3.90 -5.55 -11.00
N VAL A 122 -3.44 -5.05 -12.15
CA VAL A 122 -2.66 -3.79 -12.23
C VAL A 122 -3.36 -2.57 -11.61
N ASN A 123 -4.68 -2.62 -11.43
CA ASN A 123 -5.46 -1.53 -10.82
C ASN A 123 -5.97 -1.86 -9.41
N LYS A 124 -5.84 -3.12 -8.96
CA LYS A 124 -6.45 -3.60 -7.73
C LYS A 124 -5.43 -4.36 -6.88
N VAL A 125 -5.04 -3.71 -5.80
CA VAL A 125 -4.21 -4.29 -4.74
C VAL A 125 -5.01 -4.37 -3.45
N LYS A 126 -4.63 -5.30 -2.57
CA LYS A 126 -5.14 -5.38 -1.20
C LYS A 126 -3.98 -5.49 -0.23
N ILE A 127 -3.85 -4.49 0.64
CA ILE A 127 -2.95 -4.55 1.79
C ILE A 127 -3.46 -5.65 2.72
N SER A 128 -2.58 -6.59 3.04
CA SER A 128 -2.87 -7.72 3.93
C SER A 128 -2.34 -7.43 5.33
N GLU A 129 -1.21 -6.74 5.42
CA GLU A 129 -0.57 -6.39 6.69
C GLU A 129 0.24 -5.10 6.51
N LEU A 130 0.28 -4.28 7.57
CA LEU A 130 1.15 -3.13 7.69
C LEU A 130 1.73 -3.11 9.09
N ALA A 131 3.06 -3.11 9.19
CA ALA A 131 3.78 -3.15 10.45
C ALA A 131 4.78 -2.00 10.55
N TYR A 132 4.80 -1.31 11.68
CA TYR A 132 5.82 -0.33 11.98
C TYR A 132 7.16 -1.01 12.26
N VAL A 133 8.22 -0.53 11.61
CA VAL A 133 9.57 -1.12 11.70
C VAL A 133 10.48 -0.23 12.53
N ASN A 134 10.55 1.07 12.25
CA ASN A 134 11.42 2.02 12.96
C ASN A 134 11.05 3.49 12.69
N GLY A 135 11.57 4.42 13.49
CA GLY A 135 11.42 5.87 13.33
C GLY A 135 11.07 6.61 14.64
N ASP A 136 10.36 7.73 14.50
CA ASP A 136 10.11 8.72 15.56
C ASP A 136 8.72 8.57 16.21
N PHE A 137 8.06 7.41 16.03
CA PHE A 137 6.69 7.15 16.47
C PHE A 137 6.61 6.26 17.72
N LYS A 138 7.73 6.16 18.47
CA LYS A 138 7.79 5.48 19.77
C LYS A 138 7.29 6.37 20.90
#